data_AF-A0A2H2ZJ05-F1
#
_entry.id   AF-A0A2H2ZJ05-F1
#
_cell.length_a   1.000
_cell.length_b   1.000
_cell.length_c   1.000
_cell.angle_alpha   90.00
_cell.angle_beta   90.00
_cell.angle_gamma   90.00
#
_symmetry.space_group_name_H-M   'P 1'
#
loop_
_entity.id
_entity.type
_entity.pdbx_description
1 polymer ?
#
loop_
_entity_poly.entity_id
_entity_poly.type
_entity_poly.pdbx_seq_one_letter_code
_entity_poly.pdbx_strand_id
1 'polypeptide(L)'
;MCAKYEFEKPNDRRALDLMNAAAKAVVTDLPEITIAYGVSDEYSFVFHKSCNLFERRASKLVSTVVSTFTAFYVYLWPTYFPDTPLSFPLPTFDGRAVCYPAVQNLRDYMSWRQADCHINNLYNTAFWKLIQLGGLDNKEAEKTLAGTLAADKNEILFSRFHINYNNEPEIFRKGSVIFRDYELAEPGSNNAAAAAADALAEPAVQSKSQAEKDKKRRAKAKVVVEHVDIIKDEFWDRRPWILSGKPGQPGKASKEIQT
;
A
#
# COMPACT_ATOMS: atom_id res chain seq x y z
N MET A 1 -19.90 2.35 -6.73
CA MET A 1 -18.96 3.48 -6.66
C MET A 1 -18.35 3.80 -8.03
N CYS A 2 -17.51 2.94 -8.60
CA CYS A 2 -16.75 3.23 -9.83
C CYS A 2 -17.58 3.69 -11.03
N ALA A 3 -18.72 3.05 -11.32
CA ALA A 3 -19.58 3.46 -12.44
C ALA A 3 -20.31 4.79 -12.18
N LYS A 4 -20.70 5.06 -10.92
CA LYS A 4 -21.42 6.28 -10.53
C LYS A 4 -20.56 7.54 -10.66
N TYR A 5 -19.26 7.39 -10.43
CA TYR A 5 -18.28 8.47 -10.44
C TYR A 5 -17.36 8.40 -11.66
N GLU A 6 -17.73 7.60 -12.66
CA GLU A 6 -17.05 7.50 -13.95
C GLU A 6 -15.53 7.30 -13.82
N PHE A 7 -15.13 6.33 -13.00
CA PHE A 7 -13.72 6.05 -12.80
C PHE A 7 -13.08 5.58 -14.11
N GLU A 8 -11.94 6.18 -14.46
CA GLU A 8 -11.14 5.79 -15.62
C GLU A 8 -10.74 4.31 -15.55
N LYS A 9 -10.64 3.69 -16.73
CA LYS A 9 -10.29 2.29 -16.90
C LYS A 9 -9.01 2.15 -17.72
N PRO A 10 -8.06 1.28 -17.32
CA PRO A 10 -8.17 0.29 -16.24
C PRO A 10 -8.03 0.86 -14.82
N ASN A 11 -7.38 2.02 -14.66
CA ASN A 11 -7.08 2.63 -13.36
C ASN A 11 -7.47 4.11 -13.37
N ASP A 12 -8.08 4.59 -12.30
CA ASP A 12 -8.36 6.02 -12.09
C ASP A 12 -7.34 6.60 -11.11
N ARG A 13 -6.52 7.53 -11.60
CA ARG A 13 -5.45 8.12 -10.79
C ARG A 13 -6.00 8.93 -9.62
N ARG A 14 -7.13 9.63 -9.79
CA ARG A 14 -7.76 10.44 -8.74
C ARG A 14 -8.24 9.54 -7.60
N ALA A 15 -8.83 8.40 -7.93
CA ALA A 15 -9.30 7.42 -6.95
C ALA A 15 -8.14 6.84 -6.13
N LEU A 16 -7.04 6.45 -6.80
CA LEU A 16 -5.87 5.89 -6.14
C LEU A 16 -5.15 6.92 -5.27
N ASP A 17 -4.99 8.15 -5.75
CA ASP A 17 -4.38 9.23 -4.97
C ASP A 17 -5.24 9.59 -3.74
N LEU A 18 -6.57 9.55 -3.85
CA LEU A 18 -7.48 9.71 -2.72
C LEU A 18 -7.33 8.57 -1.69
N MET A 19 -7.28 7.31 -2.13
CA MET A 19 -7.04 6.16 -1.25
C MET A 19 -5.68 6.30 -0.53
N ASN A 20 -4.64 6.71 -1.26
CA ASN A 20 -3.30 6.94 -0.71
C ASN A 20 -3.29 8.06 0.34
N ALA A 21 -4.01 9.16 0.09
CA ALA A 21 -4.07 10.28 1.01
C ALA A 21 -4.83 9.91 2.30
N ALA A 22 -5.93 9.16 2.18
CA ALA A 22 -6.65 8.63 3.34
C ALA A 22 -5.79 7.64 4.14
N ALA A 23 -5.10 6.71 3.48
CA ALA A 23 -4.19 5.78 4.14
C ALA A 23 -3.02 6.49 4.83
N LYS A 24 -2.43 7.50 4.17
CA LYS A 24 -1.35 8.31 4.72
C LYS A 24 -1.79 9.03 5.99
N ALA A 25 -3.01 9.55 6.02
CA ALA A 25 -3.59 10.18 7.21
C ALA A 25 -3.78 9.16 8.35
N VAL A 26 -4.30 7.96 8.07
CA VAL A 26 -4.39 6.86 9.06
C VAL A 26 -3.01 6.51 9.63
N VAL A 27 -2.00 6.34 8.77
CA VAL A 27 -0.63 6.03 9.20
C VAL A 27 -0.05 7.16 10.05
N THR A 28 -0.39 8.42 9.74
CA THR A 28 0.04 9.60 10.50
C THR A 28 -0.60 9.63 11.89
N ASP A 29 -1.91 9.43 11.98
CA ASP A 29 -2.69 9.47 13.22
C ASP A 29 -2.43 8.28 14.15
N LEU A 30 -1.97 7.15 13.60
CA LEU A 30 -1.65 5.93 14.34
C LEU A 30 -0.15 5.59 14.22
N PRO A 31 0.71 6.16 15.09
CA PRO A 31 2.16 5.92 15.08
C PRO A 31 2.60 4.48 15.30
N GLU A 32 1.69 3.60 15.72
CA GLU A 32 1.90 2.16 15.89
C GLU A 32 1.90 1.40 14.56
N ILE A 33 1.41 2.01 13.47
CA ILE A 33 1.48 1.44 12.12
C ILE A 33 2.89 1.63 11.56
N THR A 34 3.48 0.52 11.14
CA THR A 34 4.88 0.44 10.65
C THR A 34 4.96 0.59 9.14
N ILE A 35 4.04 -0.05 8.43
CA ILE A 35 3.90 -0.03 6.99
C ILE A 35 2.42 -0.21 6.63
N ALA A 36 1.98 0.43 5.55
CA ALA A 36 0.72 0.14 4.90
C ALA A 36 0.95 -0.11 3.41
N TYR A 37 0.11 -0.95 2.81
CA TYR A 37 0.17 -1.27 1.38
C TYR A 37 -1.23 -1.19 0.78
N GLY A 38 -1.38 -0.51 -0.35
CA GLY A 38 -2.66 -0.35 -1.03
C GLY A 38 -2.58 -0.65 -2.52
N VAL A 39 -3.66 -1.24 -3.03
CA VAL A 39 -3.89 -1.56 -4.44
C VAL A 39 -5.40 -1.51 -4.71
N SER A 40 -5.80 -1.03 -5.89
CA SER A 40 -7.23 -0.94 -6.25
C SER A 40 -8.04 -0.19 -5.18
N ASP A 41 -8.97 -0.88 -4.53
CA ASP A 41 -9.93 -0.41 -3.53
C ASP A 41 -9.62 -0.94 -2.12
N GLU A 42 -8.43 -1.52 -1.91
CA GLU A 42 -8.01 -2.10 -0.63
C GLU A 42 -6.73 -1.47 -0.07
N TYR A 43 -6.61 -1.50 1.26
CA TYR A 43 -5.41 -1.13 1.99
C TYR A 43 -5.18 -2.08 3.17
N SER A 44 -3.93 -2.49 3.35
CA SER A 44 -3.44 -3.28 4.47
C SER A 44 -2.61 -2.40 5.40
N PHE A 45 -2.88 -2.44 6.70
CA PHE A 45 -2.14 -1.68 7.72
C PHE A 45 -1.47 -2.61 8.72
N VAL A 46 -0.16 -2.48 8.89
CA VAL A 46 0.62 -3.37 9.77
C VAL A 46 0.96 -2.68 11.07
N PHE A 47 0.40 -3.19 12.15
CA PHE A 47 0.81 -2.86 13.50
C PHE A 47 2.03 -3.70 13.88
N HIS A 48 3.03 -3.08 14.50
CA HIS A 48 4.18 -3.84 14.99
C HIS A 48 3.75 -4.90 16.02
N LYS A 49 4.45 -6.05 16.08
CA LYS A 49 4.09 -7.14 17.00
C LYS A 49 4.04 -6.73 18.46
N SER A 50 4.82 -5.73 18.88
CA SER A 50 4.82 -5.17 20.24
C SER A 50 3.75 -4.09 20.47
N CYS A 51 2.86 -3.83 19.52
CA CYS A 51 1.79 -2.85 19.66
C CYS A 51 0.90 -3.19 20.87
N ASN A 52 0.61 -2.19 21.71
CA ASN A 52 -0.33 -2.34 22.82
C ASN A 52 -1.53 -1.39 22.73
N LEU A 53 -1.75 -0.82 21.53
CA LEU A 53 -2.88 0.07 21.26
C LEU A 53 -4.20 -0.68 21.53
N PHE A 54 -5.08 -0.06 22.33
CA PHE A 54 -6.36 -0.63 22.75
C PHE A 54 -6.27 -2.04 23.35
N GLU A 55 -5.18 -2.35 24.05
CA GLU A 55 -4.93 -3.68 24.64
C GLU A 55 -5.03 -4.80 23.58
N ARG A 56 -4.67 -4.48 22.33
CA ARG A 56 -4.69 -5.40 21.19
C ARG A 56 -6.08 -5.96 20.85
N ARG A 57 -7.15 -5.29 21.29
CA ARG A 57 -8.53 -5.66 20.96
C ARG A 57 -8.77 -5.49 19.47
N ALA A 58 -8.91 -6.60 18.75
CA ALA A 58 -9.10 -6.62 17.30
C ALA A 58 -10.27 -5.73 16.85
N SER A 59 -11.41 -5.76 17.56
CA SER A 59 -12.56 -4.93 17.23
C SER A 59 -12.26 -3.43 17.30
N LYS A 60 -11.44 -2.98 18.28
CA LYS A 60 -11.04 -1.58 18.40
C LYS A 60 -10.07 -1.18 17.29
N LEU A 61 -9.05 -2.00 17.02
CA LEU A 61 -8.09 -1.77 15.95
C LEU A 61 -8.79 -1.64 14.59
N VAL A 62 -9.63 -2.61 14.24
CA VAL A 62 -10.40 -2.63 12.99
C VAL A 62 -11.32 -1.41 12.92
N SER A 63 -12.14 -1.17 13.95
CA SER A 63 -13.10 -0.06 13.92
C SER A 63 -12.44 1.30 13.80
N THR A 64 -11.28 1.49 14.45
CA THR A 64 -10.54 2.76 14.40
C THR A 64 -9.90 2.96 13.03
N VAL A 65 -9.24 1.94 12.47
CA VAL A 65 -8.67 2.06 11.11
C VAL A 65 -9.76 2.35 10.08
N VAL A 66 -10.84 1.57 10.09
CA VAL A 66 -11.93 1.71 9.11
C VAL A 66 -12.63 3.07 9.24
N SER A 67 -12.95 3.51 10.46
CA SER A 67 -13.64 4.79 10.66
C SER A 67 -12.76 5.99 10.31
N THR A 68 -11.48 5.97 10.71
CA THR A 68 -10.51 7.01 10.36
C THR A 68 -10.28 7.05 8.85
N PHE A 69 -10.09 5.90 8.19
CA PHE A 69 -9.91 5.84 6.74
C PHE A 69 -11.14 6.38 6.00
N THR A 70 -12.34 5.94 6.37
CA THR A 70 -13.60 6.38 5.75
C THR A 70 -13.79 7.89 5.93
N ALA A 71 -13.52 8.41 7.13
CA ALA A 71 -13.63 9.84 7.41
C ALA A 71 -12.68 10.66 6.53
N PHE A 72 -11.41 10.26 6.41
CA PHE A 72 -10.47 10.94 5.52
C PHE A 72 -10.83 10.78 4.04
N TYR A 73 -11.32 9.62 3.61
CA TYR A 73 -11.75 9.40 2.23
C TYR A 73 -12.87 10.38 1.84
N VAL A 74 -13.88 10.53 2.71
CA VAL A 74 -14.99 11.48 2.49
C VAL A 74 -14.50 12.93 2.58
N TYR A 75 -13.67 13.25 3.58
CA TYR A 75 -13.14 14.60 3.78
C TYR A 75 -12.26 15.07 2.62
N LEU A 76 -11.42 14.19 2.09
CA LEU A 76 -10.48 14.50 1.01
C LEU A 76 -11.11 14.37 -0.38
N TRP A 77 -12.26 13.72 -0.52
CA TRP A 77 -12.95 13.57 -1.80
C TRP A 77 -12.99 14.84 -2.68
N PRO A 78 -13.45 16.02 -2.20
CA PRO A 78 -13.52 17.23 -3.04
C PRO A 78 -12.16 17.73 -3.51
N THR A 79 -11.05 17.29 -2.90
CA THR A 79 -9.69 17.61 -3.38
C THR A 79 -9.33 16.82 -4.63
N TYR A 80 -9.80 15.58 -4.74
CA TYR A 80 -9.46 14.67 -5.85
C TYR A 80 -10.57 14.57 -6.91
N PHE A 81 -11.81 14.89 -6.53
CA PHE A 81 -12.99 14.89 -7.39
C PHE A 81 -13.75 16.24 -7.24
N PRO A 82 -13.14 17.36 -7.66
CA PRO A 82 -13.74 18.69 -7.48
C PRO A 82 -15.07 18.85 -8.23
N ASP A 83 -15.17 18.24 -9.41
CA ASP A 83 -16.33 18.36 -10.31
C ASP A 83 -17.40 17.29 -10.06
N THR A 84 -17.15 16.35 -9.15
CA THR A 84 -18.05 15.20 -8.93
C THR A 84 -18.32 15.00 -7.45
N PRO A 85 -19.17 15.83 -6.81
CA PRO A 85 -19.45 15.73 -5.38
C PRO A 85 -20.01 14.38 -4.95
N LEU A 86 -19.66 13.95 -3.73
CA LEU A 86 -20.25 12.75 -3.14
C LEU A 86 -21.77 12.90 -3.01
N SER A 87 -22.47 11.80 -3.24
CA SER A 87 -23.92 11.70 -3.11
C SER A 87 -24.26 10.30 -2.61
N PHE A 88 -25.40 10.16 -1.93
CA PHE A 88 -25.80 8.89 -1.32
C PHE A 88 -25.93 7.74 -2.34
N PRO A 89 -25.58 6.49 -1.96
CA PRO A 89 -24.91 6.10 -0.72
C PRO A 89 -23.44 6.55 -0.67
N LEU A 90 -22.98 6.94 0.52
CA LEU A 90 -21.58 7.33 0.74
C LEU A 90 -20.64 6.11 0.68
N PRO A 91 -19.35 6.31 0.35
CA PRO A 91 -18.37 5.24 0.35
C PRO A 91 -18.24 4.64 1.76
N THR A 92 -18.15 3.32 1.81
CA THR A 92 -17.93 2.54 3.03
C THR A 92 -16.83 1.53 2.79
N PHE A 93 -16.16 1.13 3.87
CA PHE A 93 -15.09 0.15 3.84
C PHE A 93 -15.37 -0.94 4.88
N ASP A 94 -15.11 -2.19 4.52
CA ASP A 94 -15.03 -3.27 5.49
C ASP A 94 -13.60 -3.36 6.06
N GLY A 95 -13.41 -4.21 7.06
CA GLY A 95 -12.11 -4.40 7.66
C GLY A 95 -12.05 -5.70 8.44
N ARG A 96 -10.87 -6.31 8.44
CA ARG A 96 -10.57 -7.52 9.20
C ARG A 96 -9.19 -7.42 9.84
N ALA A 97 -9.01 -8.11 10.96
CA ALA A 97 -7.69 -8.28 11.59
C ALA A 97 -7.19 -9.70 11.31
N VAL A 98 -5.93 -9.80 10.89
CA VAL A 98 -5.22 -11.07 10.69
C VAL A 98 -3.92 -11.02 11.48
N CYS A 99 -3.62 -12.09 12.22
CA CYS A 99 -2.40 -12.19 13.01
C CYS A 99 -1.38 -13.06 12.28
N TYR A 100 -0.20 -12.51 12.04
CA TYR A 100 0.95 -13.24 11.51
C TYR A 100 1.94 -13.54 12.65
N PRO A 101 2.24 -14.82 12.93
CA PRO A 101 3.08 -15.19 14.08
C PRO A 101 4.57 -14.90 13.84
N ALA A 102 5.01 -14.86 12.58
CA ALA A 102 6.38 -14.55 12.20
C ALA A 102 6.45 -13.45 11.13
N VAL A 103 7.59 -12.76 11.08
CA VAL A 103 7.93 -11.77 10.06
C VAL A 103 7.86 -12.38 8.67
N GLN A 104 8.28 -13.63 8.50
CA GLN A 104 8.19 -14.30 7.21
C GLN A 104 6.74 -14.36 6.70
N ASN A 105 5.77 -14.71 7.56
CA ASN A 105 4.36 -14.75 7.13
C ASN A 105 3.83 -13.36 6.75
N LEU A 106 4.27 -12.31 7.44
CA LEU A 106 3.95 -10.93 7.08
C LEU A 106 4.54 -10.56 5.71
N ARG A 107 5.80 -10.92 5.46
CA ARG A 107 6.48 -10.66 4.18
C ARG A 107 5.82 -11.44 3.04
N ASP A 108 5.44 -12.68 3.28
CA ASP A 108 4.71 -13.52 2.31
C ASP A 108 3.35 -12.88 1.98
N TYR A 109 2.62 -12.39 2.99
CA TYR A 109 1.36 -11.68 2.79
C TYR A 109 1.53 -10.42 1.93
N MET A 110 2.52 -9.59 2.25
CA MET A 110 2.81 -8.36 1.49
C MET A 110 3.23 -8.66 0.05
N SER A 111 4.06 -9.68 -0.12
CA SER A 111 4.51 -10.14 -1.44
C SER A 111 3.35 -10.69 -2.25
N TRP A 112 2.45 -11.45 -1.62
CA TRP A 112 1.24 -11.95 -2.25
C TRP A 112 0.33 -10.81 -2.71
N ARG A 113 0.09 -9.79 -1.88
CA ARG A 113 -0.71 -8.62 -2.29
C ARG A 113 -0.08 -7.87 -3.46
N GLN A 114 1.24 -7.68 -3.48
CA GLN A 114 1.91 -7.00 -4.59
C GLN A 114 1.98 -7.84 -5.87
N ALA A 115 2.15 -9.16 -5.77
CA ALA A 115 2.07 -10.06 -6.91
C ALA A 115 0.66 -10.06 -7.54
N ASP A 116 -0.37 -10.07 -6.70
CA ASP A 116 -1.78 -9.95 -7.13
C ASP A 116 -2.05 -8.60 -7.82
N CYS A 117 -1.49 -7.49 -7.30
CA CYS A 117 -1.52 -6.19 -7.96
C CYS A 117 -0.99 -6.27 -9.39
N HIS A 118 0.19 -6.86 -9.59
CA HIS A 118 0.81 -6.98 -10.90
C HIS A 118 -0.04 -7.81 -11.87
N ILE A 119 -0.53 -8.97 -11.42
CA ILE A 119 -1.35 -9.88 -12.22
C ILE A 119 -2.65 -9.18 -12.66
N ASN A 120 -3.36 -8.58 -11.70
CA ASN A 120 -4.64 -7.92 -11.95
C ASN A 120 -4.48 -6.68 -12.83
N ASN A 121 -3.44 -5.87 -12.61
CA ASN A 121 -3.20 -4.70 -13.45
C ASN A 121 -2.85 -5.09 -14.89
N LEU A 122 -1.97 -6.09 -15.10
CA LEU A 122 -1.64 -6.55 -16.46
C LEU A 122 -2.87 -7.08 -17.19
N TYR A 123 -3.71 -7.87 -16.51
CA TYR A 123 -4.97 -8.35 -17.06
C TYR A 123 -5.90 -7.18 -17.42
N ASN A 124 -6.16 -6.28 -16.48
CA ASN A 124 -7.08 -5.16 -16.66
C ASN A 124 -6.60 -4.20 -17.77
N THR A 125 -5.31 -3.91 -17.86
CA THR A 125 -4.76 -3.08 -18.95
C THR A 125 -4.99 -3.75 -20.29
N ALA A 126 -4.68 -5.04 -20.45
CA ALA A 126 -4.96 -5.75 -21.70
C ALA A 126 -6.46 -5.77 -22.03
N PHE A 127 -7.30 -6.08 -21.04
CA PHE A 127 -8.75 -6.17 -21.18
C PHE A 127 -9.37 -4.85 -21.65
N TRP A 128 -9.06 -3.75 -20.97
CA TRP A 128 -9.64 -2.45 -21.30
C TRP A 128 -9.09 -1.88 -22.61
N LYS A 129 -7.84 -2.18 -23.00
CA LYS A 129 -7.31 -1.77 -24.30
C LYS A 129 -7.93 -2.56 -25.46
N LEU A 130 -8.23 -3.84 -25.27
CA LEU A 130 -9.02 -4.63 -26.22
C LEU A 130 -10.41 -4.02 -26.47
N ILE A 131 -11.06 -3.49 -25.43
CA ILE A 131 -12.37 -2.84 -25.55
C ILE A 131 -12.24 -1.44 -26.17
N GLN A 132 -11.45 -0.57 -25.54
CA GLN A 132 -11.39 0.85 -25.88
C GLN A 132 -10.71 1.13 -27.22
N LEU A 133 -9.66 0.38 -27.55
CA LEU A 133 -8.87 0.57 -28.77
C LEU A 133 -9.09 -0.55 -29.79
N GLY A 134 -9.36 -1.76 -29.33
CA GLY A 134 -9.63 -2.91 -30.19
C GLY A 134 -11.08 -3.02 -30.64
N GLY A 135 -12.02 -2.31 -30.01
CA GLY A 135 -13.45 -2.33 -30.34
C GLY A 135 -14.16 -3.63 -29.98
N LEU A 136 -13.56 -4.47 -29.13
CA LEU A 136 -14.18 -5.71 -28.65
C LEU A 136 -15.25 -5.41 -27.59
N ASP A 137 -16.26 -6.27 -27.50
CA ASP A 137 -17.13 -6.26 -26.33
C ASP A 137 -16.48 -6.95 -25.11
N ASN A 138 -17.13 -6.86 -23.94
CA ASN A 138 -16.62 -7.44 -22.71
C ASN A 138 -16.40 -8.97 -22.79
N LYS A 139 -17.31 -9.70 -23.46
CA LYS A 139 -17.25 -11.17 -23.56
C LYS A 139 -16.15 -11.62 -24.50
N GLU A 140 -15.97 -10.89 -25.60
CA GLU A 140 -14.91 -11.13 -26.57
C GLU A 140 -13.53 -10.84 -25.99
N ALA A 141 -13.39 -9.74 -25.24
CA ALA A 141 -12.16 -9.40 -24.55
C ALA A 141 -11.79 -10.46 -23.50
N GLU A 142 -12.75 -10.91 -22.70
CA GLU A 142 -12.55 -11.99 -21.71
C GLU A 142 -12.14 -13.30 -22.41
N LYS A 143 -12.86 -13.70 -23.46
CA LYS A 143 -12.53 -14.90 -24.24
C LYS A 143 -11.14 -14.82 -24.88
N THR A 144 -10.72 -13.64 -25.32
CA THR A 144 -9.39 -13.41 -25.91
C THR A 144 -8.29 -13.58 -24.86
N LEU A 145 -8.53 -13.17 -23.62
CA LEU A 145 -7.57 -13.28 -22.53
C LEU A 145 -7.63 -14.62 -21.78
N ALA A 146 -8.68 -15.41 -21.98
CA ALA A 146 -8.84 -16.71 -21.34
C ALA A 146 -7.69 -17.66 -21.71
N GLY A 147 -7.04 -18.24 -20.68
CA GLY A 147 -5.92 -19.16 -20.85
C GLY A 147 -4.58 -18.52 -21.22
N THR A 148 -4.53 -17.21 -21.43
CA THR A 148 -3.28 -16.50 -21.77
C THR A 148 -2.36 -16.39 -20.55
N LEU A 149 -1.05 -16.43 -20.80
CA LEU A 149 0.00 -16.18 -19.82
C LEU A 149 0.33 -14.67 -19.74
N ALA A 150 1.25 -14.30 -18.85
CA ALA A 150 1.69 -12.90 -18.73
C ALA A 150 2.43 -12.41 -19.98
N ALA A 151 3.24 -13.27 -20.62
CA ALA A 151 3.96 -12.94 -21.86
C ALA A 151 2.98 -12.61 -22.99
N ASP A 152 1.95 -13.43 -23.19
CA ASP A 152 0.92 -13.22 -24.21
C ASP A 152 0.19 -11.89 -24.03
N LYS A 153 -0.14 -11.52 -22.78
CA LYS A 153 -0.78 -10.21 -22.49
C LYS A 153 0.13 -9.03 -22.83
N ASN A 154 1.42 -9.15 -22.53
CA ASN A 154 2.40 -8.14 -22.93
C ASN A 154 2.53 -8.05 -24.46
N GLU A 155 2.54 -9.19 -25.14
CA GLU A 155 2.60 -9.24 -26.61
C GLU A 155 1.34 -8.63 -27.23
N ILE A 156 0.15 -8.90 -26.70
CA ILE A 156 -1.12 -8.27 -27.14
C ILE A 156 -1.03 -6.75 -26.99
N LEU A 157 -0.59 -6.25 -25.83
CA LEU A 157 -0.45 -4.82 -25.57
C LEU A 157 0.54 -4.16 -26.54
N PHE A 158 1.68 -4.81 -26.79
CA PHE A 158 2.72 -4.26 -27.63
C PHE A 158 2.38 -4.33 -29.12
N SER A 159 2.03 -5.52 -29.63
CA SER A 159 1.82 -5.73 -31.07
C SER A 159 0.57 -5.02 -31.61
N ARG A 160 -0.53 -5.01 -30.85
CA ARG A 160 -1.80 -4.44 -31.32
C ARG A 160 -1.95 -2.96 -30.98
N PHE A 161 -1.47 -2.56 -29.81
CA PHE A 161 -1.72 -1.22 -29.28
C PHE A 161 -0.46 -0.37 -29.13
N HIS A 162 0.72 -0.92 -29.44
CA HIS A 162 2.01 -0.25 -29.28
C HIS A 162 2.25 0.23 -27.84
N ILE A 163 1.69 -0.48 -26.86
CA ILE A 163 1.80 -0.19 -25.43
C ILE A 163 2.84 -1.11 -24.81
N ASN A 164 3.90 -0.53 -24.26
CA ASN A 164 4.85 -1.24 -23.41
C ASN A 164 4.37 -1.18 -21.96
N TYR A 165 3.92 -2.30 -21.41
CA TYR A 165 3.42 -2.36 -20.02
C TYR A 165 4.44 -1.89 -18.99
N ASN A 166 5.74 -2.10 -19.22
CA ASN A 166 6.78 -1.65 -18.29
C ASN A 166 6.87 -0.11 -18.17
N ASN A 167 6.31 0.62 -19.15
CA ASN A 167 6.22 2.08 -19.12
C ASN A 167 4.94 2.58 -18.44
N GLU A 168 4.00 1.69 -18.07
CA GLU A 168 2.85 2.10 -17.26
C GLU A 168 3.31 2.67 -15.92
N PRO A 169 2.58 3.64 -15.34
CA PRO A 169 2.92 4.21 -14.04
C PRO A 169 3.16 3.16 -12.94
N GLU A 170 4.22 3.36 -12.16
CA GLU A 170 4.60 2.43 -11.08
C GLU A 170 3.47 2.23 -10.05
N ILE A 171 2.66 3.25 -9.78
CA ILE A 171 1.48 3.16 -8.91
C ILE A 171 0.48 2.09 -9.38
N PHE A 172 0.32 1.89 -10.69
CA PHE A 172 -0.58 0.87 -11.24
C PHE A 172 0.06 -0.51 -11.22
N ARG A 173 1.38 -0.59 -11.44
CA ARG A 173 2.12 -1.86 -11.53
C ARG A 173 2.51 -2.46 -10.18
N LYS A 174 2.76 -1.62 -9.17
CA LYS A 174 3.31 -2.01 -7.87
C LYS A 174 2.41 -1.65 -6.70
N GLY A 175 1.38 -0.84 -6.91
CA GLY A 175 0.56 -0.29 -5.85
C GLY A 175 1.28 0.81 -5.06
N SER A 176 0.80 1.07 -3.85
CA SER A 176 1.29 2.15 -2.99
C SER A 176 1.75 1.61 -1.65
N VAL A 177 2.97 1.95 -1.25
CA VAL A 177 3.56 1.57 0.03
C VAL A 177 3.70 2.83 0.87
N ILE A 178 3.17 2.81 2.09
CA ILE A 178 3.22 3.94 3.03
C ILE A 178 4.03 3.54 4.25
N PHE A 179 5.05 4.32 4.57
CA PHE A 179 5.87 4.11 5.76
C PHE A 179 6.46 5.42 6.27
N ARG A 180 7.08 5.35 7.44
CA ARG A 180 7.80 6.47 8.05
C ARG A 180 9.21 6.54 7.50
N ASP A 181 9.56 7.71 6.97
CA ASP A 181 10.82 7.98 6.31
C ASP A 181 11.93 8.26 7.33
N TYR A 182 12.94 7.39 7.31
CA TYR A 182 14.16 7.46 8.11
C TYR A 182 15.35 7.21 7.17
N GLU A 183 16.57 7.52 7.62
CA GLU A 183 17.78 7.28 6.84
C GLU A 183 17.93 5.78 6.52
N LEU A 184 18.04 5.46 5.23
CA LEU A 184 18.16 4.08 4.74
C LEU A 184 19.44 3.43 5.29
N ALA A 185 19.32 2.16 5.68
CA ALA A 185 20.49 1.38 6.09
C ALA A 185 21.36 0.99 4.88
N GLU A 186 22.67 0.85 5.11
CA GLU A 186 23.61 0.39 4.09
C GLU A 186 23.28 -1.05 3.63
N PRO A 187 23.42 -1.35 2.33
CA PRO A 187 23.20 -2.69 1.80
C PRO A 187 24.06 -3.73 2.53
N GLY A 188 23.45 -4.86 2.93
CA GLY A 188 24.14 -5.95 3.63
C GLY A 188 24.31 -5.79 5.14
N SER A 189 23.78 -4.72 5.75
CA SER A 189 23.95 -4.46 7.19
C SER A 189 22.96 -5.19 8.11
N ASN A 190 21.89 -5.86 7.64
CA ASN A 190 20.84 -6.35 8.56
C ASN A 190 20.03 -7.57 8.10
N ASN A 191 20.51 -8.79 8.38
CA ASN A 191 19.62 -9.93 8.66
C ASN A 191 19.10 -9.92 10.13
N ALA A 192 19.59 -9.00 10.96
CA ALA A 192 19.32 -8.97 12.39
C ALA A 192 17.91 -8.47 12.75
N ALA A 193 17.29 -7.61 11.93
CA ALA A 193 16.00 -7.01 12.27
C ALA A 193 14.84 -8.04 12.21
N ALA A 194 14.78 -8.84 11.13
CA ALA A 194 13.82 -9.92 11.00
C ALA A 194 14.08 -11.02 12.05
N ALA A 195 15.33 -11.47 12.19
CA ALA A 195 15.69 -12.49 13.18
C ALA A 195 15.40 -12.05 14.63
N ALA A 196 15.69 -10.79 14.99
CA ALA A 196 15.31 -10.24 16.31
C ALA A 196 13.79 -10.10 16.45
N ALA A 197 13.09 -9.72 15.38
CA ALA A 197 11.65 -9.64 15.34
C ALA A 197 10.95 -11.01 15.27
N ASP A 198 11.66 -12.12 15.02
CA ASP A 198 11.10 -13.47 15.18
C ASP A 198 11.51 -14.10 16.52
N ALA A 199 12.72 -13.80 17.00
CA ALA A 199 13.23 -14.31 18.28
C ALA A 199 12.45 -13.79 19.51
N LEU A 200 11.76 -12.64 19.42
CA LEU A 200 10.93 -12.21 20.55
C LEU A 200 9.60 -12.97 20.57
N ALA A 201 9.52 -14.06 21.33
CA ALA A 201 8.26 -14.75 21.66
C ALA A 201 7.31 -13.84 22.47
N GLU A 202 7.86 -12.98 23.31
CA GLU A 202 7.15 -11.91 24.02
C GLU A 202 7.77 -10.54 23.70
N PRO A 203 6.99 -9.45 23.64
CA PRO A 203 7.53 -8.11 23.42
C PRO A 203 8.60 -7.77 24.47
N ALA A 204 9.81 -7.37 24.04
CA ALA A 204 10.83 -6.90 24.98
C ALA A 204 10.24 -5.77 25.83
N VAL A 205 10.29 -5.93 27.17
CA VAL A 205 9.79 -4.95 28.12
C VAL A 205 10.69 -3.71 28.08
N GLN A 206 10.33 -2.77 27.20
CA GLN A 206 10.93 -1.44 27.21
C GLN A 206 10.40 -0.67 28.43
N SER A 207 11.25 0.17 29.01
CA SER A 207 10.76 1.11 30.03
C SER A 207 9.65 1.99 29.43
N LYS A 208 8.64 2.34 30.24
CA LYS A 208 7.54 3.22 29.79
C LYS A 208 8.07 4.51 29.16
N SER A 209 9.12 5.08 29.75
CA SER A 209 9.87 6.24 29.25
C SER A 209 10.40 6.04 27.83
N GLN A 210 11.03 4.90 27.54
CA GLN A 210 11.58 4.62 26.21
C GLN A 210 10.47 4.42 25.17
N ALA A 211 9.41 3.68 25.53
CA ALA A 211 8.28 3.45 24.64
C ALA A 211 7.56 4.76 24.25
N GLU A 212 7.39 5.69 25.21
CA GLU A 212 6.83 7.01 24.94
C GLU A 212 7.75 7.89 24.07
N LYS A 213 9.07 7.85 24.30
CA LYS A 213 10.04 8.55 23.44
C LYS A 213 9.98 8.04 22.01
N ASP A 214 9.96 6.73 21.83
CA ASP A 214 9.87 6.13 20.49
C ASP A 214 8.52 6.43 19.82
N LYS A 215 7.41 6.42 20.57
CA LYS A 215 6.10 6.86 20.06
C LYS A 215 6.14 8.31 19.58
N LYS A 216 6.72 9.23 20.37
CA LYS A 216 6.89 10.64 19.97
C LYS A 216 7.77 10.79 18.73
N ARG A 217 8.83 9.99 18.60
CA ARG A 217 9.69 9.97 17.40
C ARG A 217 8.95 9.47 16.17
N ARG A 218 8.10 8.44 16.29
CA ARG A 218 7.24 7.97 15.19
C ARG A 218 6.19 9.00 14.79
N ALA A 219 5.57 9.68 15.77
CA ALA A 219 4.57 10.71 15.50
C ALA A 219 5.14 11.92 14.76
N LYS A 220 6.43 12.24 14.96
CA LYS A 220 7.11 13.36 14.28
C LYS A 220 7.76 12.97 12.94
N ALA A 221 7.85 11.68 12.62
CA ALA A 221 8.49 11.23 11.40
C ALA A 221 7.65 11.57 10.18
N LYS A 222 8.32 11.94 9.08
CA LYS A 222 7.67 12.17 7.79
C LYS A 222 7.08 10.84 7.31
N VAL A 223 5.80 10.85 6.93
CA VAL A 223 5.15 9.70 6.28
C VAL A 223 5.21 9.92 4.77
N VAL A 224 5.74 8.93 4.06
CA VAL A 224 5.90 8.95 2.59
C VAL A 224 5.02 7.89 1.95
N VAL A 225 4.65 8.12 0.69
CA VAL A 225 3.96 7.17 -0.19
C VAL A 225 4.91 6.88 -1.34
N GLU A 226 5.26 5.62 -1.54
CA GLU A 226 6.23 5.16 -2.53
C GLU A 226 5.63 4.05 -3.40
N HIS A 227 6.13 3.91 -4.63
CA HIS A 227 5.68 2.88 -5.58
C HIS A 227 6.84 1.96 -5.94
N VAL A 228 7.23 1.13 -4.97
CA VAL A 228 8.45 0.31 -5.02
C VAL A 228 8.14 -1.17 -4.85
N ASP A 229 9.08 -2.02 -5.27
CA ASP A 229 9.01 -3.47 -5.03
C ASP A 229 9.23 -3.75 -3.54
N ILE A 230 8.29 -4.47 -2.92
CA ILE A 230 8.36 -4.92 -1.52
C ILE A 230 8.48 -6.44 -1.42
N ILE A 231 8.62 -7.12 -2.55
CA ILE A 231 8.85 -8.57 -2.60
C ILE A 231 10.31 -8.86 -2.23
N LYS A 232 11.26 -8.16 -2.85
CA LYS A 232 12.70 -8.38 -2.64
C LYS A 232 13.18 -7.94 -1.26
N ASP A 233 14.22 -8.62 -0.78
CA ASP A 233 14.88 -8.34 0.50
C ASP A 233 15.41 -6.91 0.62
N GLU A 234 15.91 -6.34 -0.49
CA GLU A 234 16.49 -4.99 -0.49
C GLU A 234 15.56 -3.93 0.13
N PHE A 235 14.25 -4.02 -0.11
CA PHE A 235 13.29 -3.09 0.47
C PHE A 235 13.30 -3.11 1.99
N TRP A 236 13.32 -4.32 2.56
CA TRP A 236 13.24 -4.60 4.00
C TRP A 236 14.56 -4.34 4.70
N ASP A 237 15.67 -4.78 4.10
CA ASP A 237 17.02 -4.65 4.65
C ASP A 237 17.44 -3.18 4.79
N ARG A 238 17.06 -2.35 3.81
CA ARG A 238 17.33 -0.91 3.83
C ARG A 238 16.41 -0.15 4.79
N ARG A 239 15.33 -0.78 5.29
CA ARG A 239 14.31 -0.18 6.17
C ARG A 239 14.07 -1.01 7.44
N PRO A 240 15.11 -1.28 8.24
CA PRO A 240 15.01 -2.19 9.39
C PRO A 240 14.05 -1.71 10.49
N TRP A 241 13.67 -0.43 10.52
CA TRP A 241 12.68 0.12 11.45
C TRP A 241 11.26 -0.43 11.24
N ILE A 242 10.93 -0.89 10.02
CA ILE A 242 9.62 -1.47 9.70
C ILE A 242 9.41 -2.74 10.53
N LEU A 243 10.43 -3.61 10.56
CA LEU A 243 10.36 -4.91 11.24
C LEU A 243 10.75 -4.84 12.72
N SER A 244 11.70 -3.97 13.09
CA SER A 244 12.15 -3.85 14.47
C SER A 244 11.21 -3.04 15.37
N GLY A 245 10.32 -2.23 14.79
CA GLY A 245 9.46 -1.29 15.52
C GLY A 245 10.19 -0.11 16.17
N LYS A 246 11.52 -0.04 15.99
CA LYS A 246 12.38 1.02 16.56
C LYS A 246 12.54 2.15 15.54
N PRO A 247 12.28 3.42 15.92
CA PRO A 247 12.44 4.55 15.00
C PRO A 247 13.90 4.72 14.56
N GLY A 248 14.11 4.87 13.26
CA GLY A 248 15.41 5.17 12.67
C GLY A 248 15.89 6.60 12.94
N GLN A 249 17.05 6.95 12.39
CA GLN A 249 17.48 8.36 12.37
C GLN A 249 16.63 9.13 11.36
N PRO A 250 16.21 10.37 11.65
CA PRO A 250 15.50 11.20 10.67
C PRO A 250 16.32 11.29 9.37
N GLY A 251 15.70 11.06 8.22
CA GLY A 251 16.38 11.20 6.93
C GLY A 251 16.93 12.61 6.77
N LYS A 252 18.13 12.75 6.17
CA LYS A 252 18.61 14.05 5.69
C LYS A 252 17.60 14.52 4.65
N ALA A 253 16.98 15.69 4.87
CA ALA A 253 16.03 16.26 3.93
C ALA A 253 16.67 16.28 2.53
N SER A 254 16.13 15.47 1.62
CA SER A 254 16.47 15.53 0.20
C SER A 254 16.21 16.98 -0.22
N LYS A 255 17.26 17.73 -0.55
CA LYS A 255 17.10 19.02 -1.19
C LYS A 255 16.36 18.74 -2.50
N GLU A 256 15.09 19.11 -2.56
CA GLU A 256 14.36 19.18 -3.83
C GLU A 256 15.19 20.09 -4.74
N ILE A 257 15.79 19.49 -5.77
CA ILE A 257 16.38 20.23 -6.87
C ILE A 257 15.18 20.75 -7.66
N GLN A 258 14.82 22.01 -7.43
CA GLN A 258 14.02 22.77 -8.38
C GLN A 258 14.87 22.95 -9.64
N THR A 259 14.47 22.27 -10.72
CA THR A 259 14.83 22.59 -12.10
C THR A 259 13.57 22.56 -12.93
#